data_AF-A0A484Q712-F1
#
_entry.id   AF-A0A484Q712-F1
#
_cell.length_a   1.000
_cell.length_b   1.000
_cell.length_c   1.000
_cell.angle_alpha   90.00
_cell.angle_beta   90.00
_cell.angle_gamma   90.00
#
_symmetry.space_group_name_H-M   'P 1'
#
loop_
_entity.id
_entity.type
_entity.pdbx_description
1 polymer ?
#
loop_
_entity_poly.entity_id
_entity_poly.type
_entity_poly.pdbx_seq_one_letter_code
_entity_poly.pdbx_strand_id
1 'polypeptide(L)'
;MDLVKLDLPAYDAAKHECLTDPKCSDPQPSAYPENPVFTALNADFMKQAPKLTEFFSKIKLEQADLDETLANMEETGDDAAEMAQWFLKNKSAAWTQWVPKDVAERVQASL
;
A
#
# COMPACT_ATOMS: atom_id res chain seq x y z
N MET A 1 -0.42 -1.62 -22.51
CA MET A 1 -0.73 -0.30 -23.12
C MET A 1 0.32 0.66 -22.61
N ASP A 2 0.89 1.52 -23.45
CA ASP A 2 1.85 2.53 -22.97
C ASP A 2 1.09 3.61 -22.19
N LEU A 3 1.33 3.69 -20.88
CA LEU A 3 0.67 4.64 -19.97
C LEU A 3 1.60 5.83 -19.75
N VAL A 4 1.22 6.99 -20.27
CA VAL A 4 1.95 8.25 -20.02
C VAL A 4 1.29 9.02 -18.88
N LYS A 5 2.10 9.46 -17.90
CA LYS A 5 1.64 10.32 -16.82
C LYS A 5 1.20 11.66 -17.41
N LEU A 6 -0.04 12.07 -17.13
CA LEU A 6 -0.54 13.39 -17.51
C LEU A 6 0.12 14.47 -16.64
N ASP A 7 0.48 15.59 -17.27
CA ASP A 7 0.95 16.77 -16.54
C ASP A 7 -0.26 17.46 -15.89
N LEU A 8 -0.19 17.65 -14.57
CA LEU A 8 -1.25 18.23 -13.76
C LEU A 8 -0.71 19.49 -13.06
N PRO A 9 -1.51 20.56 -12.91
CA PRO A 9 -1.12 21.70 -12.10
C PRO A 9 -0.91 21.29 -10.63
N ALA A 10 -0.19 22.10 -9.86
CA ALA A 10 -0.02 21.87 -8.42
C ALA A 10 -1.37 21.70 -7.70
N TYR A 11 -1.37 20.93 -6.62
CA TYR A 11 -2.56 20.71 -5.80
C TYR A 11 -3.07 22.05 -5.23
N ASP A 12 -4.37 22.30 -5.41
CA ASP A 12 -5.09 23.45 -4.89
C ASP A 12 -6.35 22.94 -4.21
N ALA A 13 -6.40 23.06 -2.88
CA ALA A 13 -7.47 22.47 -2.07
C ALA A 13 -8.86 23.01 -2.43
N ALA A 14 -8.99 24.30 -2.72
CA ALA A 14 -10.27 24.92 -3.06
C ALA A 14 -10.77 24.47 -4.44
N LYS A 15 -9.85 24.38 -5.41
CA LYS A 15 -10.18 23.85 -6.74
C LYS A 15 -10.54 22.37 -6.68
N HIS A 16 -9.78 21.57 -5.91
CA HIS A 16 -10.05 20.14 -5.74
C HIS A 16 -11.40 19.88 -5.07
N GLU A 17 -11.76 20.65 -4.03
CA GLU A 17 -13.07 20.57 -3.38
C GLU A 17 -14.21 20.79 -4.39
N CYS A 18 -14.16 21.88 -5.17
CA CYS A 18 -15.14 22.15 -6.23
C CYS A 18 -15.14 21.06 -7.30
N LEU A 19 -13.96 20.61 -7.74
CA LEU A 19 -13.80 19.57 -8.78
C LEU A 19 -14.48 18.24 -8.38
N THR A 20 -14.57 17.94 -7.09
CA THR A 20 -15.22 16.73 -6.56
C THR A 20 -16.69 16.90 -6.18
N ASP A 21 -17.22 18.13 -6.18
CA ASP A 21 -18.63 18.41 -5.90
C ASP A 21 -19.48 18.31 -7.19
N PRO A 22 -20.48 17.39 -7.25
CA PRO A 22 -21.40 17.30 -8.39
C PRO A 22 -22.18 18.59 -8.71
N LYS A 23 -22.21 19.57 -7.80
CA LYS A 23 -22.92 20.86 -7.94
C LYS A 23 -22.01 22.04 -8.27
N CYS A 24 -20.70 21.84 -8.38
CA CYS A 24 -19.77 22.89 -8.73
C CYS A 24 -20.10 23.47 -10.13
N SER A 25 -20.31 24.78 -10.20
CA SER A 25 -20.64 25.46 -11.46
C SER A 25 -19.43 25.72 -12.36
N ASP A 26 -18.22 25.71 -11.80
CA ASP A 26 -16.97 26.01 -12.51
C ASP A 26 -15.80 25.16 -11.97
N PRO A 27 -15.71 23.87 -12.36
CA PRO A 27 -14.62 23.00 -11.93
C PRO A 27 -13.30 23.42 -12.61
N GLN A 28 -12.25 23.54 -11.80
CA GLN A 28 -10.92 23.96 -12.24
C GLN A 28 -9.90 22.84 -12.02
N PRO A 29 -8.87 22.70 -12.87
CA PRO A 29 -7.88 21.63 -12.74
C PRO A 29 -7.01 21.80 -11.49
N SER A 30 -6.71 20.68 -10.84
CA SER A 30 -5.81 20.54 -9.69
C SER A 30 -5.20 19.14 -9.72
N ALA A 31 -3.99 18.97 -9.19
CA ALA A 31 -3.49 17.64 -8.81
C ALA A 31 -4.33 17.04 -7.67
N TYR A 32 -3.98 15.82 -7.26
CA TYR A 32 -4.54 15.14 -6.10
C TYR A 32 -3.76 15.50 -4.83
N PRO A 33 -4.42 15.49 -3.65
CA PRO A 33 -3.71 15.57 -2.39
C PRO A 33 -2.84 14.31 -2.17
N GLU A 34 -1.88 14.41 -1.26
CA GLU A 34 -1.23 13.22 -0.72
C GLU A 34 -2.25 12.38 0.06
N ASN A 35 -2.34 11.10 -0.28
CA ASN A 35 -3.24 10.15 0.37
C ASN A 35 -2.41 9.14 1.16
N PRO A 36 -2.20 9.36 2.47
CA PRO A 36 -1.47 8.40 3.30
C PRO A 36 -2.25 7.09 3.43
N VAL A 37 -1.53 5.98 3.36
CA VAL A 37 -2.07 4.63 3.58
C VAL A 37 -1.90 4.28 5.06
N PHE A 38 -2.97 3.80 5.69
CA PHE A 38 -2.98 3.45 7.11
C PHE A 38 -3.33 1.98 7.34
N THR A 39 -2.67 1.36 8.32
CA THR A 39 -3.11 0.10 8.91
C THR A 39 -4.04 0.41 10.10
N ALA A 40 -5.33 0.12 9.94
CA ALA A 40 -6.34 0.34 10.97
C ALA A 40 -6.75 -0.98 11.64
N LEU A 41 -6.93 -0.95 12.96
CA LEU A 41 -7.36 -2.10 13.76
C LEU A 41 -8.57 -1.74 14.62
N ASN A 42 -9.42 -2.73 14.89
CA ASN A 42 -10.51 -2.57 15.85
C ASN A 42 -9.94 -2.35 17.28
N ALA A 43 -10.52 -1.40 18.00
CA ALA A 43 -10.03 -1.00 19.33
C ALA A 43 -10.04 -2.14 20.36
N ASP A 44 -11.05 -3.01 20.34
CA ASP A 44 -11.14 -4.13 21.29
C ASP A 44 -10.25 -5.30 20.84
N PHE A 45 -10.09 -5.51 19.53
CA PHE A 45 -9.10 -6.46 19.01
C PHE A 45 -7.69 -6.12 19.51
N MET A 46 -7.32 -4.84 19.52
CA MET A 46 -6.00 -4.43 20.00
C MET A 46 -5.74 -4.82 21.46
N LYS A 47 -6.78 -4.74 22.31
CA LYS A 47 -6.69 -5.14 23.72
C LYS A 47 -6.59 -6.66 23.89
N GLN A 48 -7.29 -7.41 23.04
CA GLN A 48 -7.36 -8.87 23.11
C GLN A 48 -6.15 -9.56 22.47
N ALA A 49 -5.50 -8.92 21.49
CA ALA A 49 -4.40 -9.51 20.73
C ALA A 49 -3.17 -8.59 20.69
N PRO A 50 -2.48 -8.35 21.83
CA PRO A 50 -1.34 -7.42 21.89
C PRO A 50 -0.19 -7.86 20.97
N LYS A 51 0.06 -9.17 20.83
CA LYS A 51 1.11 -9.68 19.93
C LYS A 51 0.81 -9.39 18.45
N LEU A 52 -0.44 -9.51 18.02
CA LEU A 52 -0.83 -9.18 16.64
C LEU A 52 -0.85 -7.66 16.44
N THR A 53 -1.23 -6.89 17.46
CA THR A 53 -1.16 -5.43 17.43
C THR A 53 0.28 -4.96 17.22
N GLU A 54 1.25 -5.57 17.91
CA GLU A 54 2.68 -5.27 17.68
C GLU A 54 3.09 -5.58 16.24
N PHE A 55 2.70 -6.73 15.70
CA PHE A 55 2.97 -7.09 14.30
C PHE A 55 2.40 -6.04 13.33
N PHE A 56 1.12 -5.73 13.43
CA PHE A 56 0.46 -4.74 12.57
C PHE A 56 1.07 -3.34 12.71
N SER A 57 1.56 -2.96 13.90
CA SER A 57 2.23 -1.68 14.10
C SER A 57 3.59 -1.56 13.38
N LYS A 58 4.19 -2.70 13.00
CA LYS A 58 5.47 -2.74 12.26
C LYS A 58 5.27 -2.91 10.75
N ILE A 59 4.07 -3.24 10.28
CA ILE A 59 3.81 -3.39 8.85
C ILE A 59 4.07 -2.04 8.19
N LYS A 60 5.04 -2.05 7.28
CA LYS A 60 5.35 -0.93 6.40
C LYS A 60 5.65 -1.49 5.02
N LEU A 61 4.91 -0.99 4.04
CA LEU A 61 5.08 -1.32 2.63
C LEU A 61 5.60 -0.05 1.96
N GLU A 62 6.84 -0.10 1.49
CA GLU A 62 7.41 1.00 0.72
C GLU A 62 6.77 1.04 -0.66
N GLN A 63 6.50 2.26 -1.16
CA GLN A 63 5.83 2.45 -2.45
C GLN A 63 6.55 1.71 -3.58
N ALA A 64 7.89 1.76 -3.61
CA ALA A 64 8.68 1.10 -4.64
C ALA A 64 8.51 -0.43 -4.63
N ASP A 65 8.40 -1.06 -3.46
CA ASP A 65 8.19 -2.51 -3.37
C ASP A 65 6.77 -2.89 -3.82
N LEU A 66 5.77 -2.05 -3.51
CA LEU A 66 4.40 -2.24 -3.99
C LEU A 66 4.30 -2.07 -5.50
N ASP A 67 4.89 -1.02 -6.06
CA ASP A 67 4.88 -0.75 -7.50
C ASP A 67 5.53 -1.91 -8.27
N GLU A 68 6.67 -2.43 -7.80
CA GLU A 68 7.32 -3.58 -8.42
C GLU A 68 6.46 -4.86 -8.31
N THR A 69 5.81 -5.08 -7.17
CA THR A 69 4.93 -6.24 -7.00
C THR A 69 3.74 -6.18 -7.95
N LEU A 70 3.10 -5.02 -8.10
CA LEU A 70 1.97 -4.84 -9.01
C LEU A 70 2.41 -4.92 -10.48
N ALA A 71 3.59 -4.41 -10.82
CA ALA A 71 4.15 -4.55 -12.17
C ALA A 71 4.37 -6.04 -12.51
N ASN A 72 4.94 -6.83 -11.59
CA ASN A 72 5.09 -8.27 -11.78
C ASN A 72 3.73 -8.99 -11.90
N MET A 73 2.73 -8.58 -11.12
CA MET A 73 1.37 -9.13 -11.22
C MET A 73 0.78 -8.93 -12.62
N GLU A 74 0.91 -7.72 -13.18
CA GLU A 74 0.43 -7.40 -14.53
C GLU A 74 1.19 -8.19 -15.61
N GLU A 75 2.51 -8.33 -15.47
CA GLU A 75 3.35 -9.04 -16.45
C GLU A 75 3.10 -10.55 -16.47
N THR A 76 2.87 -11.15 -15.30
CA THR A 76 2.67 -12.60 -15.15
C THR A 76 1.22 -13.01 -15.33
N GLY A 77 0.27 -12.14 -14.99
CA GLY A 77 -1.14 -12.48 -14.88
C GLY A 77 -1.48 -13.30 -13.63
N ASP A 78 -0.55 -13.38 -12.67
CA ASP A 78 -0.71 -14.10 -11.40
C ASP A 78 -1.80 -13.45 -10.53
N ASP A 79 -2.44 -14.26 -9.69
CA ASP A 79 -3.41 -13.75 -8.73
C ASP A 79 -2.76 -13.12 -7.47
N ALA A 80 -3.59 -12.54 -6.61
CA ALA A 80 -3.10 -11.87 -5.41
C ALA A 80 -2.38 -12.81 -4.42
N ALA A 81 -2.77 -14.09 -4.36
CA ALA A 81 -2.14 -15.07 -3.46
C ALA A 81 -0.77 -15.50 -4.00
N GLU A 82 -0.67 -15.71 -5.31
CA GLU A 82 0.59 -15.98 -6.00
C GLU A 82 1.56 -14.80 -5.84
N MET A 83 1.07 -13.56 -6.01
CA MET A 83 1.90 -12.39 -5.82
C MET A 83 2.30 -12.13 -4.36
N ALA A 84 1.47 -12.53 -3.39
CA ALA A 84 1.87 -12.50 -1.99
C ALA A 84 3.05 -13.46 -1.73
N GLN A 85 3.04 -14.66 -2.34
CA GLN A 85 4.17 -15.59 -2.25
C GLN A 85 5.42 -15.02 -2.91
N TRP A 86 5.28 -14.42 -4.09
CA TRP A 86 6.35 -13.73 -4.77
C TRP A 86 6.93 -12.60 -3.92
N PHE A 87 6.08 -11.77 -3.30
CA PHE A 87 6.52 -10.69 -2.41
C PHE A 87 7.33 -11.24 -1.23
N LEU A 88 6.85 -12.30 -0.58
CA LEU A 88 7.58 -12.91 0.54
C LEU A 88 8.95 -13.46 0.11
N LYS A 89 9.07 -13.99 -1.11
CA LYS A 89 10.34 -14.50 -1.66
C LYS A 89 11.30 -13.39 -2.04
N ASN A 90 10.81 -12.32 -2.68
CA ASN A 90 11.65 -11.31 -3.31
C ASN A 90 11.88 -10.07 -2.43
N LYS A 91 10.98 -9.80 -1.48
CA LYS A 91 10.98 -8.60 -0.61
C LYS A 91 11.28 -8.94 0.85
N SER A 92 12.16 -9.91 1.09
CA SER A 92 12.50 -10.39 2.44
C SER A 92 13.07 -9.31 3.36
N ALA A 93 13.85 -8.38 2.83
CA ALA A 93 14.37 -7.26 3.60
C ALA A 93 13.27 -6.36 4.18
N ALA A 94 12.12 -6.25 3.49
CA ALA A 94 10.97 -5.47 3.96
C ALA A 94 10.22 -6.23 5.06
N TRP A 95 9.74 -7.45 4.77
CA TRP A 95 8.80 -8.11 5.68
C TRP A 95 9.45 -8.72 6.94
N THR A 96 10.73 -9.07 6.88
CA THR A 96 11.43 -9.62 8.05
C THR A 96 11.55 -8.61 9.19
N GLN A 97 11.38 -7.32 8.93
CA GLN A 97 11.33 -6.27 9.95
C GLN A 97 9.99 -6.25 10.72
N TRP A 98 8.93 -6.83 10.15
CA TRP A 98 7.59 -6.83 10.75
C TRP A 98 7.45 -7.84 11.89
N VAL A 99 8.29 -8.89 11.86
CA VAL A 99 8.19 -10.05 12.75
C VAL A 99 9.48 -10.27 13.54
N PRO A 100 9.42 -10.98 14.68
CA PRO A 100 10.62 -11.46 15.36
C PRO A 100 11.47 -12.38 14.48
N LYS A 101 12.78 -12.44 14.78
CA LYS A 101 13.76 -13.21 13.99
C LYS A 101 13.40 -14.68 13.85
N ASP A 102 12.93 -15.33 14.91
CA ASP A 102 12.52 -16.74 14.89
C ASP A 102 11.32 -16.98 13.96
N VAL A 103 10.39 -16.02 13.88
CA VAL A 103 9.26 -16.09 12.96
C VAL A 103 9.72 -15.87 11.53
N ALA A 104 10.63 -14.91 11.29
CA ALA A 104 11.21 -14.68 9.97
C ALA A 104 11.90 -15.92 9.42
N GLU A 105 12.74 -16.58 10.23
CA GLU A 105 13.43 -17.81 9.85
C GLU A 105 12.44 -18.94 9.52
N ARG A 106 11.36 -19.08 10.31
CA ARG A 106 10.32 -20.09 10.04
C ARG A 106 9.56 -19.85 8.75
N VAL A 107 9.21 -18.59 8.46
CA VAL A 107 8.52 -18.24 7.22
C VAL A 107 9.46 -18.48 6.04
N GLN A 108 10.71 -18.01 6.11
CA GLN A 108 11.71 -18.23 5.05
C GLN A 108 11.94 -19.72 4.75
N ALA A 109 11.95 -20.57 5.77
CA ALA A 109 12.09 -22.02 5.59
C ALA A 109 10.87 -22.69 4.92
N SER A 110 9.74 -21.99 4.83
CA SER A 110 8.48 -22.52 4.26
C SER A 110 8.14 -21.98 2.87
N LEU A 111 8.90 -21.02 2.35
CA LEU A 111 8.73 -20.41 1.02
C LEU A 111 9.39 -21.25 -0.08
#